data_AF-A0A2A7MRE6-F1
#
_entry.id   AF-A0A2A7MRE6-F1
#
_cell.length_a   1.000
_cell.length_b   1.000
_cell.length_c   1.000
_cell.angle_alpha   90.00
_cell.angle_beta   90.00
_cell.angle_gamma   90.00
#
_symmetry.space_group_name_H-M   'P 1'
#
loop_
_entity.id
_entity.type
_entity.pdbx_description
1 polymer ?
#
loop_
_entity_poly.entity_id
_entity_poly.type
_entity_poly.pdbx_seq_one_letter_code
_entity_poly.pdbx_strand_id
1 'polypeptide(L)'
;MRSRSLLSRAVHAGTQSPPGVTTGAEGTRLIPVDRASATPRPDNIGETYLELEHRELGAEQEHLYAAEGEQAARRFAATAHALDYAQCQARESADRAKEAADKARAHYEQTRDLLGVYVRRKSTSSVGYMARLGGLLIGDVAGLTGAAIALGEYPALAVTQAVSAGTATITAGLAGTELRHRQDASNRRRRLDDLPKVLDQYRHLFDGGTATGRLTGAVWVIATLVAIFVSVGVFALRTAVEGPLAGVTFGALAAAIAMASFINSWYHADAVADVIESAYRKHVGADRRHRRLAGSRAIKQAESATAQGRSIIAEHDHRGRAASARIAAMKYRALLASPDVVGHGPPVTRPGLKPRRGKPS
;
A
#
# COMPACT_ATOMS: atom_id res chain seq x y z
N MET A 1 -25.10 5.06 -3.27
CA MET A 1 -25.58 6.36 -2.75
C MET A 1 -25.16 6.53 -1.29
N ARG A 2 -24.05 7.23 -1.03
CA ARG A 2 -23.72 7.76 0.30
C ARG A 2 -23.13 9.15 0.07
N SER A 3 -23.97 10.15 0.32
CA SER A 3 -23.68 11.55 0.06
C SER A 3 -22.70 12.08 1.11
N ARG A 4 -21.76 12.89 0.62
CA ARG A 4 -20.76 13.63 1.38
C ARG A 4 -21.46 14.68 2.27
N SER A 5 -21.07 14.73 3.54
CA SER A 5 -21.32 15.86 4.44
C SER A 5 -20.04 16.12 5.22
N LEU A 6 -19.15 16.91 4.62
CA LEU A 6 -17.96 17.50 5.25
C LEU A 6 -17.78 18.90 4.68
N LEU A 7 -18.70 19.79 5.02
CA LEU A 7 -18.61 21.23 4.77
C LEU A 7 -19.47 21.91 5.83
N SER A 8 -18.88 22.19 6.99
CA SER A 8 -19.14 23.41 7.79
C SER A 8 -18.41 23.29 9.13
N ARG A 9 -17.12 23.60 9.11
CA ARG A 9 -16.43 24.11 10.29
C ARG A 9 -15.35 25.06 9.81
N ALA A 10 -15.81 26.11 9.14
CA ALA A 10 -15.03 27.32 8.96
C ALA A 10 -14.84 27.91 10.36
N VAL A 11 -13.66 27.65 10.89
CA VAL A 11 -13.05 28.33 12.03
C VAL A 11 -13.28 29.82 11.84
N HIS A 12 -13.93 30.45 12.82
CA HIS A 12 -13.82 31.89 13.05
C HIS A 12 -12.34 32.21 13.23
N ALA A 13 -11.65 32.45 12.12
CA ALA A 13 -10.40 33.18 12.09
C ALA A 13 -10.75 34.62 12.44
N GLY A 14 -10.89 34.88 13.75
CA GLY A 14 -10.72 36.23 14.25
C GLY A 14 -9.38 36.73 13.70
N THR A 15 -9.44 37.85 12.99
CA THR A 15 -8.29 38.66 12.63
C THR A 15 -7.61 39.14 13.92
N GLN A 16 -6.89 38.24 14.58
CA GLN A 16 -5.87 38.62 15.54
C GLN A 16 -4.68 39.07 14.72
N SER A 17 -4.55 40.39 14.58
CA SER A 17 -3.33 41.03 14.15
C SER A 17 -2.15 40.40 14.90
N PRO A 18 -1.01 40.13 14.24
CA PRO A 18 0.14 39.52 14.88
C PRO A 18 0.56 40.34 16.10
N PRO A 19 0.74 39.72 17.29
CA PRO A 19 1.20 40.42 18.47
C PRO A 19 2.65 40.86 18.23
N GLY A 20 2.85 42.14 17.93
CA GLY A 20 4.18 42.69 17.66
C GLY A 20 4.23 43.88 16.71
N VAL A 21 3.15 44.23 16.00
CA VAL A 21 3.07 45.53 15.30
C VAL A 21 2.75 46.61 16.33
N THR A 22 3.73 46.88 17.19
CA THR A 22 3.75 48.09 18.01
C THR A 22 3.92 49.28 17.07
N THR A 23 2.83 50.03 16.86
CA THR A 23 2.73 51.51 17.00
C THR A 23 3.94 52.39 16.63
N GLY A 24 4.83 51.97 15.74
CA GLY A 24 5.98 52.76 15.30
C GLY A 24 5.65 53.77 14.20
N ALA A 25 4.45 53.72 13.63
CA ALA A 25 3.98 54.67 12.62
C ALA A 25 3.33 55.92 13.25
N GLU A 26 3.03 55.90 14.56
CA GLU A 26 2.29 56.99 15.23
C GLU A 26 3.08 58.30 15.39
N GLY A 27 4.38 58.33 15.06
CA GLY A 27 5.23 59.51 15.22
C GLY A 27 5.78 60.15 13.94
N THR A 28 5.67 59.51 12.77
CA THR A 28 6.38 59.95 11.56
C THR A 28 5.40 60.55 10.55
N ARG A 29 4.89 61.75 10.83
CA ARG A 29 4.19 62.54 9.81
C ARG A 29 5.21 62.99 8.76
N LEU A 30 4.87 62.83 7.48
CA LEU A 30 5.63 63.46 6.40
C LEU A 30 5.62 64.98 6.64
N ILE A 31 6.80 65.60 6.62
CA ILE A 31 6.94 67.05 6.77
C ILE A 31 6.19 67.70 5.60
N PRO A 32 5.35 68.73 5.82
CA PRO A 32 4.68 69.46 4.74
C PRO A 32 5.70 69.93 3.70
N VAL A 33 5.38 69.76 2.41
CA VAL A 33 6.30 69.97 1.28
C VAL A 33 6.94 71.37 1.32
N ASP A 34 6.18 72.37 1.78
CA ASP A 34 6.58 73.77 1.89
C ASP A 34 7.69 74.02 2.93
N ARG A 35 7.94 73.03 3.81
CA ARG A 35 8.97 73.05 4.85
C ARG A 35 10.01 71.93 4.68
N ALA A 36 9.88 71.10 3.65
CA ALA A 36 10.77 69.99 3.41
C ALA A 36 12.01 70.47 2.63
N SER A 37 13.15 70.62 3.32
CA SER A 37 14.46 70.67 2.66
C SER A 37 14.94 69.24 2.46
N ALA A 38 15.16 68.81 1.22
CA ALA A 38 15.74 67.52 0.90
C ALA A 38 17.23 67.70 0.58
N THR A 39 18.07 67.67 1.61
CA THR A 39 19.53 67.67 1.44
C THR A 39 20.01 66.25 1.11
N PRO A 40 20.53 65.96 -0.10
CA PRO A 40 21.14 64.68 -0.38
C PRO A 40 22.43 64.52 0.46
N ARG A 41 22.79 63.28 0.79
CA ARG A 41 24.07 62.98 1.45
C ARG A 41 25.22 63.58 0.61
N PRO A 42 26.12 64.37 1.20
CA PRO A 42 27.29 64.88 0.50
C PRO A 42 28.18 63.75 -0.06
N ASP A 43 28.64 63.90 -1.31
CA ASP A 43 29.41 62.86 -2.03
C ASP A 43 30.76 62.51 -1.36
N ASN A 44 31.27 63.38 -0.49
CA ASN A 44 32.51 63.18 0.27
C ASN A 44 32.32 62.39 1.57
N ILE A 45 31.07 62.10 1.98
CA ILE A 45 30.75 61.33 3.18
C ILE A 45 30.39 59.91 2.77
N GLY A 46 31.34 58.99 2.89
CA GLY A 46 31.10 57.53 2.81
C GLY A 46 30.26 57.05 3.99
N GLU A 47 30.03 55.74 4.11
CA GLU A 47 29.21 55.14 5.18
C GLU A 47 29.65 55.55 6.58
N THR A 48 28.68 55.87 7.43
CA THR A 48 28.93 56.22 8.83
C THR A 48 29.17 54.96 9.67
N TYR A 49 29.87 55.10 10.79
CA TYR A 49 30.05 54.00 11.73
C TYR A 49 28.72 53.42 12.23
N LEU A 50 27.69 54.26 12.38
CA LEU A 50 26.33 53.82 12.71
C LEU A 50 25.73 52.91 11.63
N GLU A 51 25.94 53.24 10.35
CA GLU A 51 25.47 52.40 9.24
C GLU A 51 26.21 51.06 9.16
N LEU A 52 27.52 51.08 9.42
CA LEU A 52 28.35 49.88 9.50
C LEU A 52 27.91 49.01 10.68
N GLU A 53 27.76 49.59 11.88
CA GLU A 53 27.29 48.88 13.07
C GLU A 53 25.93 48.22 12.84
N HIS A 54 24.94 48.93 12.30
CA HIS A 54 23.63 48.33 12.02
C HIS A 54 23.69 47.25 10.92
N ARG A 55 24.63 47.34 9.98
CA ARG A 55 24.84 46.28 9.00
C ARG A 55 25.38 45.03 9.67
N GLU A 56 26.41 45.18 10.50
CA GLU A 56 27.00 44.08 11.25
C GLU A 56 25.99 43.45 12.22
N LEU A 57 25.21 44.26 12.95
CA LEU A 57 24.12 43.78 13.80
C LEU A 57 23.04 43.04 13.01
N GLY A 58 22.71 43.51 11.79
CA GLY A 58 21.79 42.82 10.90
C GLY A 58 22.30 41.43 10.47
N ALA A 59 23.58 41.36 10.06
CA ALA A 59 24.24 40.10 9.73
C ALA A 59 24.34 39.17 10.94
N GLU A 60 24.64 39.71 12.12
CA GLU A 60 24.65 38.96 13.38
C GLU A 60 23.29 38.29 13.64
N GLN A 61 22.17 38.99 13.41
CA GLN A 61 20.84 38.37 13.58
C GLN A 61 20.63 37.18 12.65
N GLU A 62 21.01 37.28 11.38
CA GLU A 62 20.88 36.16 10.44
C GLU A 62 21.67 34.94 10.92
N HIS A 63 22.90 35.15 11.40
CA HIS A 63 23.73 34.08 11.95
C HIS A 63 23.19 33.48 13.25
N LEU A 64 22.72 34.32 14.18
CA LEU A 64 22.12 33.87 15.44
C LEU A 64 20.88 33.01 15.19
N TYR A 65 19.96 33.49 14.35
CA TYR A 65 18.75 32.74 14.04
C TYR A 65 19.05 31.45 13.26
N ALA A 66 20.04 31.45 12.35
CA ALA A 66 20.50 30.23 11.68
C ALA A 66 21.00 29.19 12.71
N ALA A 67 21.84 29.61 13.66
CA ALA A 67 22.36 28.72 14.71
C ALA A 67 21.24 28.19 15.64
N GLU A 68 20.28 29.04 16.01
CA GLU A 68 19.09 28.60 16.77
C GLU A 68 18.26 27.58 15.98
N GLY A 69 18.09 27.80 14.67
CA GLY A 69 17.40 26.87 13.78
C GLY A 69 18.07 25.51 13.72
N GLU A 70 19.39 25.47 13.61
CA GLU A 70 20.17 24.22 13.68
C GLU A 70 20.04 23.53 15.03
N GLN A 71 20.12 24.28 16.14
CA GLN A 71 19.96 23.73 17.49
C GLN A 71 18.56 23.13 17.67
N ALA A 72 17.51 23.82 17.23
CA ALA A 72 16.12 23.36 17.31
C ALA A 72 15.86 22.13 16.41
N ALA A 73 16.49 22.07 15.23
CA ALA A 73 16.36 20.97 14.29
C ALA A 73 17.19 19.72 14.67
N ARG A 74 18.18 19.85 15.56
CA ARG A 74 19.17 18.80 15.89
C ARG A 74 18.55 17.45 16.25
N ARG A 75 17.48 17.43 17.05
CA ARG A 75 16.80 16.18 17.43
C ARG A 75 16.20 15.44 16.23
N PHE A 76 15.71 16.18 15.25
CA PHE A 76 15.10 15.62 14.05
C PHE A 76 16.16 15.13 13.06
N ALA A 77 17.27 15.86 12.93
CA ALA A 77 18.43 15.43 12.19
C ALA A 77 19.03 14.13 12.78
N ALA A 78 19.20 14.07 14.10
CA ALA A 78 19.68 12.85 14.78
C ALA A 78 18.73 11.66 14.58
N THR A 79 17.41 11.89 14.66
CA THR A 79 16.40 10.86 14.40
C THR A 79 16.44 10.38 12.95
N ALA A 80 16.57 11.30 11.98
CA ALA A 80 16.69 10.94 10.57
C ALA A 80 17.96 10.10 10.31
N HIS A 81 19.11 10.51 10.88
CA HIS A 81 20.35 9.74 10.78
C HIS A 81 20.25 8.35 11.43
N ALA A 82 19.64 8.24 12.60
CA ALA A 82 19.46 6.95 13.26
C ALA A 82 18.58 5.98 12.46
N LEU A 83 17.66 6.49 11.64
CA LEU A 83 16.75 5.70 10.80
C LEU A 83 17.29 5.44 9.39
N ASP A 84 18.41 6.06 8.99
CA ASP A 84 18.91 6.05 7.61
C ASP A 84 19.14 4.62 7.09
N TYR A 85 19.86 3.80 7.85
CA TYR A 85 20.10 2.40 7.48
C TYR A 85 18.79 1.60 7.34
N ALA A 86 17.87 1.76 8.28
CA ALA A 86 16.57 1.08 8.26
C ALA A 86 15.71 1.54 7.08
N GLN A 87 15.76 2.83 6.72
CA GLN A 87 15.09 3.39 5.56
C GLN A 87 15.67 2.83 4.26
N CYS A 88 17.00 2.79 4.12
CA CYS A 88 17.67 2.23 2.95
C CYS A 88 17.31 0.76 2.74
N GLN A 89 17.42 -0.06 3.80
CA GLN A 89 17.03 -1.48 3.73
C GLN A 89 15.54 -1.66 3.40
N ALA A 90 14.67 -0.82 3.96
CA ALA A 90 13.25 -0.86 3.65
C ALA A 90 12.97 -0.49 2.18
N ARG A 91 13.65 0.51 1.62
CA ARG A 91 13.54 0.90 0.21
C ARG A 91 14.03 -0.21 -0.72
N GLU A 92 15.22 -0.74 -0.48
CA GLU A 92 15.76 -1.88 -1.25
C GLU A 92 14.83 -3.10 -1.21
N SER A 93 14.21 -3.37 -0.05
CA SER A 93 13.24 -4.47 0.07
C SER A 93 11.95 -4.20 -0.72
N ALA A 94 11.49 -2.95 -0.75
CA ALA A 94 10.31 -2.53 -1.50
C ALA A 94 10.56 -2.58 -3.02
N ASP A 95 11.77 -2.22 -3.46
CA ASP A 95 12.21 -2.27 -4.86
C ASP A 95 12.31 -3.72 -5.35
N ARG A 96 12.97 -4.60 -4.59
CA ARG A 96 12.98 -6.04 -4.90
C ARG A 96 11.58 -6.64 -4.95
N ALA A 97 10.69 -6.21 -4.05
CA ALA A 97 9.31 -6.65 -4.05
C ALA A 97 8.51 -6.11 -5.25
N LYS A 98 8.84 -4.90 -5.73
CA LYS A 98 8.26 -4.32 -6.95
C LYS A 98 8.65 -5.15 -8.17
N GLU A 99 9.94 -5.45 -8.34
CA GLU A 99 10.41 -6.32 -9.43
C GLU A 99 9.74 -7.69 -9.41
N ALA A 100 9.57 -8.28 -8.22
CA ALA A 100 8.87 -9.55 -8.08
C ALA A 100 7.38 -9.43 -8.45
N ALA A 101 6.72 -8.34 -8.10
CA ALA A 101 5.34 -8.07 -8.48
C ALA A 101 5.20 -7.87 -10.00
N ASP A 102 6.10 -7.13 -10.62
CA ASP A 102 6.13 -6.89 -12.07
C ASP A 102 6.37 -8.20 -12.84
N LYS A 103 7.32 -9.03 -12.39
CA LYS A 103 7.55 -10.37 -12.96
C LYS A 103 6.32 -11.28 -12.80
N ALA A 104 5.69 -11.27 -11.63
CA ALA A 104 4.49 -12.07 -11.39
C ALA A 104 3.29 -11.59 -12.23
N ARG A 105 3.17 -10.28 -12.45
CA ARG A 105 2.17 -9.66 -13.34
C ARG A 105 2.39 -10.09 -14.78
N ALA A 106 3.61 -9.93 -15.29
CA ALA A 106 3.96 -10.32 -16.66
C ALA A 106 3.72 -11.82 -16.88
N HIS A 107 4.08 -12.66 -15.91
CA HIS A 107 3.82 -14.10 -15.97
C HIS A 107 2.33 -14.41 -15.97
N TYR A 108 1.52 -13.73 -15.16
CA TYR A 108 0.06 -13.89 -15.17
C TYR A 108 -0.56 -13.45 -16.50
N GLU A 109 -0.18 -12.28 -17.03
CA GLU A 109 -0.67 -11.76 -18.30
C GLU A 109 -0.31 -12.73 -19.44
N GLN A 110 0.95 -13.16 -19.52
CA GLN A 110 1.41 -14.15 -20.49
C GLN A 110 0.65 -15.48 -20.35
N THR A 111 0.49 -16.00 -19.13
CA THR A 111 -0.23 -17.25 -18.88
C THR A 111 -1.70 -17.13 -19.31
N ARG A 112 -2.36 -16.01 -18.97
CA ARG A 112 -3.75 -15.75 -19.32
C ARG A 112 -3.93 -15.61 -20.83
N ASP A 113 -3.02 -14.91 -21.51
CA ASP A 113 -3.15 -14.65 -22.94
C ASP A 113 -2.85 -15.92 -23.76
N LEU A 114 -1.91 -16.76 -23.33
CA LEU A 114 -1.60 -18.05 -23.97
C LEU A 114 -2.66 -19.12 -23.69
N LEU A 115 -3.12 -19.23 -22.45
CA LEU A 115 -4.00 -20.32 -22.01
C LEU A 115 -5.49 -19.96 -22.00
N GLY A 116 -5.84 -18.67 -22.07
CA GLY A 116 -7.21 -18.18 -21.95
C GLY A 116 -8.19 -18.76 -22.96
N VAL A 117 -7.71 -19.07 -24.18
CA VAL A 117 -8.51 -19.70 -25.24
C VAL A 117 -8.88 -21.16 -24.92
N TYR A 118 -8.09 -21.82 -24.06
CA TYR A 118 -8.27 -23.22 -23.67
C TYR A 118 -9.07 -23.40 -22.37
N VAL A 119 -9.43 -22.30 -21.72
CA VAL A 119 -10.24 -22.29 -20.50
C VAL A 119 -11.68 -22.62 -20.86
N ARG A 120 -12.25 -23.63 -20.18
CA ARG A 120 -13.66 -24.00 -20.35
C ARG A 120 -14.55 -23.40 -19.25
N ARG A 121 -13.95 -22.96 -18.13
CA ARG A 121 -14.66 -22.46 -16.95
C ARG A 121 -14.51 -20.95 -16.74
N LYS A 122 -15.59 -20.28 -16.33
CA LYS A 122 -15.54 -18.89 -15.84
C LYS A 122 -14.87 -18.84 -14.45
N SER A 123 -13.77 -18.08 -14.29
CA SER A 123 -12.88 -18.16 -13.10
C SER A 123 -13.54 -17.83 -11.74
N THR A 124 -14.70 -17.17 -11.73
CA THR A 124 -15.41 -16.76 -10.50
C THR A 124 -16.13 -17.88 -9.74
N SER A 125 -16.04 -19.12 -10.20
CA SER A 125 -16.79 -20.26 -9.65
C SER A 125 -16.10 -20.96 -8.46
N SER A 126 -14.86 -20.58 -8.08
CA SER A 126 -14.07 -21.28 -7.04
C SER A 126 -14.66 -21.11 -5.63
N VAL A 127 -15.18 -19.93 -5.32
CA VAL A 127 -15.82 -19.64 -4.03
C VAL A 127 -17.12 -20.41 -3.86
N GLY A 128 -17.95 -20.47 -4.91
CA GLY A 128 -19.19 -21.25 -4.89
C GLY A 128 -18.94 -22.75 -4.74
N TYR A 129 -17.86 -23.26 -5.36
CA TYR A 129 -17.42 -24.64 -5.18
C TYR A 129 -17.01 -24.93 -3.73
N MET A 130 -16.15 -24.09 -3.14
CA MET A 130 -15.72 -24.22 -1.74
C MET A 130 -16.88 -24.10 -0.74
N ALA A 131 -17.83 -23.18 -0.99
CA ALA A 131 -19.00 -23.00 -0.14
C ALA A 131 -19.92 -24.23 -0.14
N ARG A 132 -20.18 -24.83 -1.32
CA ARG A 132 -20.97 -26.07 -1.42
C ARG A 132 -20.25 -27.24 -0.75
N LEU A 133 -18.94 -27.36 -0.95
CA LEU A 133 -18.14 -28.42 -0.33
C LEU A 133 -18.12 -28.29 1.20
N GLY A 134 -17.98 -27.07 1.72
CA GLY A 134 -18.05 -26.79 3.15
C GLY A 134 -19.43 -27.07 3.73
N GLY A 135 -20.51 -26.67 3.04
CA GLY A 135 -21.87 -26.99 3.47
C GLY A 135 -22.15 -28.49 3.54
N LEU A 136 -21.65 -29.24 2.55
CA LEU A 136 -21.75 -30.70 2.51
C LEU A 136 -20.99 -31.35 3.67
N LEU A 137 -19.76 -30.91 3.95
CA LEU A 137 -18.97 -31.37 5.11
C LEU A 137 -19.70 -31.12 6.43
N ILE A 138 -20.21 -29.90 6.63
CA ILE A 138 -20.90 -29.53 7.87
C ILE A 138 -22.16 -30.38 8.06
N GLY A 139 -22.91 -30.64 6.99
CA GLY A 139 -24.08 -31.52 7.00
C GLY A 139 -23.72 -32.95 7.41
N ASP A 140 -22.69 -33.54 6.80
CA ASP A 140 -22.22 -34.89 7.11
C ASP A 140 -21.74 -35.01 8.57
N VAL A 141 -20.95 -34.04 9.02
CA VAL A 141 -20.42 -34.04 10.40
C VAL A 141 -21.55 -33.92 11.41
N ALA A 142 -22.52 -33.03 11.19
CA ALA A 142 -23.67 -32.85 12.08
C ALA A 142 -24.55 -34.11 12.13
N GLY A 143 -24.82 -34.74 10.98
CA GLY A 143 -25.66 -35.93 10.87
C GLY A 143 -25.04 -37.17 11.51
N LEU A 144 -23.73 -37.37 11.34
CA LEU A 144 -22.98 -38.50 11.93
C LEU A 144 -22.77 -38.30 13.43
N THR A 145 -22.38 -37.10 13.86
CA THR A 145 -22.17 -36.77 15.27
C THR A 145 -23.47 -36.92 16.07
N GLY A 146 -24.59 -36.41 15.55
CA GLY A 146 -25.89 -36.51 16.22
C GLY A 146 -26.34 -37.96 16.42
N ALA A 147 -26.10 -38.84 15.43
CA ALA A 147 -26.43 -40.25 15.53
C ALA A 147 -25.54 -41.00 16.55
N ALA A 148 -24.23 -40.74 16.53
CA ALA A 148 -23.27 -41.35 17.44
C ALA A 148 -23.52 -40.94 18.90
N ILE A 149 -23.86 -39.66 19.17
CA ILE A 149 -24.25 -39.20 20.51
C ILE A 149 -25.55 -39.90 20.97
N ALA A 150 -26.52 -40.07 20.07
CA ALA A 150 -27.77 -40.77 20.40
C ALA A 150 -27.56 -42.25 20.77
N LEU A 151 -26.48 -42.88 20.26
CA LEU A 151 -26.03 -44.23 20.60
C LEU A 151 -25.27 -44.33 21.94
N GLY A 152 -25.04 -43.19 22.61
CA GLY A 152 -24.28 -43.14 23.85
C GLY A 152 -22.76 -43.11 23.65
N GLU A 153 -22.27 -42.85 22.42
CA GLU A 153 -20.85 -42.61 22.21
C GLU A 153 -20.41 -41.29 22.85
N TYR A 154 -19.15 -41.24 23.28
CA TYR A 154 -18.57 -40.03 23.84
C TYR A 154 -18.54 -38.93 22.78
N PRO A 155 -19.13 -37.73 23.02
CA PRO A 155 -19.30 -36.71 21.98
C PRO A 155 -18.01 -36.29 21.27
N ALA A 156 -16.88 -36.30 21.98
CA ALA A 156 -15.59 -35.96 21.37
C ALA A 156 -15.15 -37.01 20.33
N LEU A 157 -15.36 -38.31 20.59
CA LEU A 157 -15.00 -39.38 19.66
C LEU A 157 -15.93 -39.37 18.44
N ALA A 158 -17.22 -39.20 18.67
CA ALA A 158 -18.25 -39.06 17.64
C ALA A 158 -17.92 -37.94 16.63
N VAL A 159 -17.54 -36.75 17.12
CA VAL A 159 -17.14 -35.62 16.27
C VAL A 159 -15.88 -35.97 15.46
N THR A 160 -14.85 -36.55 16.08
CA THR A 160 -13.61 -36.88 15.37
C THR A 160 -13.84 -37.92 14.27
N GLN A 161 -14.67 -38.93 14.52
CA GLN A 161 -15.02 -39.95 13.54
C GLN A 161 -15.85 -39.37 12.40
N ALA A 162 -16.81 -38.50 12.71
CA ALA A 162 -17.64 -37.81 11.73
C ALA A 162 -16.81 -36.90 10.80
N VAL A 163 -15.85 -36.15 11.36
CA VAL A 163 -14.91 -35.31 10.58
C VAL A 163 -14.00 -36.16 9.70
N SER A 164 -13.49 -37.29 10.23
CA SER A 164 -12.66 -38.22 9.45
C SER A 164 -13.43 -38.82 8.27
N ALA A 165 -14.67 -39.27 8.51
CA ALA A 165 -15.54 -39.81 7.46
C ALA A 165 -15.90 -38.75 6.40
N GLY A 166 -16.28 -37.53 6.82
CA GLY A 166 -16.58 -36.43 5.91
C GLY A 166 -15.39 -36.01 5.04
N THR A 167 -14.19 -35.95 5.63
CA THR A 167 -12.96 -35.64 4.87
C THR A 167 -12.60 -36.75 3.88
N ALA A 168 -12.78 -38.02 4.24
CA ALA A 168 -12.59 -39.15 3.32
C ALA A 168 -13.56 -39.11 2.13
N THR A 169 -14.84 -38.82 2.36
CA THR A 169 -15.86 -38.67 1.30
C THR A 169 -15.51 -37.54 0.33
N ILE A 170 -15.06 -36.39 0.84
CA ILE A 170 -14.61 -35.27 0.01
C ILE A 170 -13.37 -35.63 -0.79
N THR A 171 -12.40 -36.31 -0.17
CA THR A 171 -11.16 -36.72 -0.82
C THR A 171 -11.43 -37.73 -1.94
N ALA A 172 -12.38 -38.66 -1.74
CA ALA A 172 -12.87 -39.54 -2.80
C ALA A 172 -13.60 -38.77 -3.91
N GLY A 173 -14.33 -37.70 -3.58
CA GLY A 173 -14.90 -36.78 -4.56
C GLY A 173 -13.83 -36.09 -5.41
N LEU A 174 -12.67 -35.72 -4.83
CA LEU A 174 -11.56 -35.09 -5.55
C LEU A 174 -10.93 -35.99 -6.61
N ALA A 175 -11.07 -37.32 -6.52
CA ALA A 175 -10.65 -38.22 -7.60
C ALA A 175 -11.33 -37.88 -8.95
N GLY A 176 -12.54 -37.30 -8.93
CA GLY A 176 -13.23 -36.79 -10.10
C GLY A 176 -12.51 -35.64 -10.83
N THR A 177 -11.73 -34.82 -10.11
CA THR A 177 -10.97 -33.73 -10.74
C THR A 177 -9.82 -34.28 -11.59
N GLU A 178 -9.11 -35.29 -11.08
CA GLU A 178 -7.98 -35.92 -11.76
C GLU A 178 -8.43 -36.65 -13.03
N LEU A 179 -9.56 -37.35 -12.96
CA LEU A 179 -10.16 -37.98 -14.14
C LEU A 179 -10.58 -36.94 -15.19
N ARG A 180 -11.19 -35.83 -14.76
CA ARG A 180 -11.59 -34.74 -15.67
C ARG A 180 -10.37 -34.09 -16.32
N HIS A 181 -9.31 -33.80 -15.57
CA HIS A 181 -8.06 -33.24 -16.09
C HIS A 181 -7.47 -34.14 -17.18
N ARG A 182 -7.47 -35.46 -16.99
CA ARG A 182 -7.01 -36.42 -18.00
C ARG A 182 -7.92 -36.47 -19.23
N GLN A 183 -9.24 -36.42 -19.04
CA GLN A 183 -10.18 -36.37 -20.17
C GLN A 183 -9.98 -35.08 -20.98
N ASP A 184 -9.84 -33.93 -20.31
CA ASP A 184 -9.62 -32.65 -20.97
C ASP A 184 -8.24 -32.60 -21.65
N ALA A 185 -7.19 -33.15 -21.04
CA ALA A 185 -5.87 -33.29 -21.69
C ALA A 185 -5.94 -34.17 -22.95
N SER A 186 -6.63 -35.31 -22.90
CA SER A 186 -6.86 -36.19 -24.07
C SER A 186 -7.67 -35.49 -25.18
N ASN A 187 -8.71 -34.74 -24.81
CA ASN A 187 -9.51 -33.95 -25.76
C ASN A 187 -8.69 -32.83 -26.42
N ARG A 188 -7.75 -32.23 -25.67
CA ARG A 188 -6.83 -31.20 -26.20
C ARG A 188 -5.71 -31.81 -27.05
N ARG A 189 -5.25 -33.03 -26.73
CA ARG A 189 -4.26 -33.78 -27.52
C ARG A 189 -4.69 -34.03 -28.97
N ARG A 190 -6.00 -34.17 -29.22
CA ARG A 190 -6.54 -34.29 -30.60
C ARG A 190 -6.48 -33.00 -31.41
N ARG A 191 -6.12 -31.87 -30.80
CA ARG A 191 -5.96 -30.56 -31.44
C ARG A 191 -4.49 -30.12 -31.52
N LEU A 192 -3.55 -31.05 -31.33
CA LEU A 192 -2.17 -30.76 -30.92
C LEU A 192 -1.10 -30.91 -32.00
N ASP A 193 -1.48 -31.20 -33.24
CA ASP A 193 -0.48 -31.42 -34.29
C ASP A 193 0.32 -30.14 -34.65
N ASP A 194 -0.14 -28.95 -34.24
CA ASP A 194 0.52 -27.65 -34.44
C ASP A 194 0.59 -26.78 -33.16
N LEU A 195 1.10 -27.32 -32.03
CA LEU A 195 1.25 -26.49 -30.82
C LEU A 195 2.42 -25.48 -30.98
N PRO A 196 2.21 -24.16 -30.80
CA PRO A 196 3.29 -23.18 -30.86
C PRO A 196 4.36 -23.47 -29.82
N LYS A 197 5.65 -23.31 -30.17
CA LYS A 197 6.82 -23.53 -29.27
C LYS A 197 6.72 -22.82 -27.92
N VAL A 198 5.98 -21.72 -27.85
CA VAL A 198 5.75 -20.92 -26.63
C VAL A 198 4.93 -21.67 -25.56
N LEU A 199 4.14 -22.67 -25.96
CA LEU A 199 3.32 -23.48 -25.06
C LEU A 199 4.03 -24.75 -24.55
N ASP A 200 5.28 -25.01 -24.96
CA ASP A 200 6.00 -26.24 -24.58
C ASP A 200 6.18 -26.35 -23.04
N GLN A 201 6.35 -25.23 -22.34
CA GLN A 201 6.36 -25.19 -20.87
C GLN A 201 5.05 -25.68 -20.22
N TYR A 202 3.94 -25.60 -20.95
CA TYR A 202 2.62 -26.05 -20.50
C TYR A 202 2.22 -27.39 -21.11
N ARG A 203 3.14 -28.10 -21.78
CA ARG A 203 2.88 -29.37 -22.46
C ARG A 203 2.18 -30.39 -21.57
N HIS A 204 2.47 -30.43 -20.28
CA HIS A 204 1.80 -31.31 -19.30
C HIS A 204 0.26 -31.12 -19.21
N LEU A 205 -0.28 -29.96 -19.61
CA LEU A 205 -1.73 -29.71 -19.66
C LEU A 205 -2.41 -30.30 -20.90
N PHE A 206 -1.60 -30.70 -21.89
CA PHE A 206 -2.00 -31.16 -23.22
C PHE A 206 -1.57 -32.61 -23.47
N ASP A 207 -0.50 -33.05 -22.82
CA ASP A 207 -0.03 -34.42 -22.83
C ASP A 207 -0.95 -35.23 -21.92
N GLY A 208 -2.09 -35.64 -22.47
CA GLY A 208 -2.89 -36.70 -21.89
C GLY A 208 -2.04 -37.96 -21.88
N GLY A 209 -1.25 -38.12 -20.81
CA GLY A 209 -0.14 -39.06 -20.74
C GLY A 209 -0.49 -40.45 -21.23
N THR A 210 0.48 -41.15 -21.81
CA THR A 210 0.36 -42.49 -22.43
C THR A 210 0.04 -43.64 -21.45
N ALA A 211 -0.52 -43.36 -20.27
CA ALA A 211 -0.79 -44.37 -19.26
C ALA A 211 -2.15 -45.06 -19.53
N THR A 212 -2.06 -46.34 -19.89
CA THR A 212 -3.11 -47.37 -19.94
C THR A 212 -4.34 -47.07 -19.07
N GLY A 213 -5.55 -47.28 -19.61
CA GLY A 213 -6.85 -47.09 -18.93
C GLY A 213 -7.04 -47.81 -17.58
N ARG A 214 -6.06 -48.61 -17.14
CA ARG A 214 -5.95 -49.23 -15.82
C ARG A 214 -5.90 -48.21 -14.67
N LEU A 215 -5.22 -47.08 -14.83
CA LEU A 215 -5.07 -46.08 -13.75
C LEU A 215 -6.36 -45.26 -13.56
N THR A 216 -7.04 -44.90 -14.64
CA THR A 216 -8.39 -44.30 -14.59
C THR A 216 -9.42 -45.28 -14.05
N GLY A 217 -9.30 -46.57 -14.36
CA GLY A 217 -10.12 -47.63 -13.78
C GLY A 217 -9.91 -47.74 -12.26
N ALA A 218 -8.66 -47.71 -11.79
CA ALA A 218 -8.34 -47.77 -10.37
C ALA A 218 -8.91 -46.58 -9.58
N VAL A 219 -8.86 -45.37 -10.12
CA VAL A 219 -9.44 -44.17 -9.47
C VAL A 219 -10.96 -44.28 -9.35
N TRP A 220 -11.64 -44.78 -10.40
CA TRP A 220 -13.07 -45.07 -10.35
C TRP A 220 -13.41 -46.13 -9.30
N VAL A 221 -12.66 -47.25 -9.28
CA VAL A 221 -12.87 -48.33 -8.31
C VAL A 221 -12.69 -47.82 -6.88
N ILE A 222 -11.66 -47.03 -6.60
CA ILE A 222 -11.42 -46.46 -5.27
C ILE A 222 -12.56 -45.51 -4.88
N ALA A 223 -12.98 -44.60 -5.76
CA ALA A 223 -14.08 -43.67 -5.48
C ALA A 223 -15.41 -44.41 -5.23
N THR A 224 -15.72 -45.43 -6.04
CA THR A 224 -16.90 -46.28 -5.87
C THR A 224 -16.84 -47.09 -4.57
N LEU A 225 -15.69 -47.67 -4.23
CA LEU A 225 -15.50 -48.39 -2.97
C LEU A 225 -15.71 -47.48 -1.75
N VAL A 226 -15.13 -46.27 -1.76
CA VAL A 226 -15.33 -45.32 -0.66
C VAL A 226 -16.80 -44.93 -0.53
N ALA A 227 -17.49 -44.65 -1.65
CA ALA A 227 -18.91 -44.35 -1.62
C ALA A 227 -19.73 -45.52 -1.05
N ILE A 228 -19.44 -46.76 -1.45
CA ILE A 228 -20.09 -47.97 -0.92
C ILE A 228 -19.82 -48.12 0.59
N PHE A 229 -18.58 -48.02 1.04
CA PHE A 229 -18.23 -48.17 2.45
C PHE A 229 -18.89 -47.10 3.33
N VAL A 230 -18.93 -45.85 2.88
CA VAL A 230 -19.60 -44.77 3.60
C VAL A 230 -21.12 -45.01 3.64
N SER A 231 -21.74 -45.36 2.52
CA SER A 231 -23.17 -45.67 2.46
C SER A 231 -23.55 -46.86 3.32
N VAL A 232 -22.77 -47.95 3.30
CA VAL A 232 -22.99 -49.14 4.12
C VAL A 232 -22.76 -48.84 5.60
N GLY A 233 -21.74 -48.04 5.93
CA GLY A 233 -21.48 -47.62 7.31
C GLY A 233 -22.63 -46.79 7.89
N VAL A 234 -23.13 -45.81 7.14
CA VAL A 234 -24.28 -44.99 7.54
C VAL A 234 -25.55 -45.83 7.63
N PHE A 235 -25.78 -46.72 6.65
CA PHE A 235 -26.92 -47.63 6.64
C PHE A 235 -26.92 -48.53 7.89
N ALA A 236 -25.80 -49.17 8.20
CA ALA A 236 -25.67 -50.08 9.34
C ALA A 236 -25.89 -49.34 10.67
N LEU A 237 -25.27 -48.16 10.82
CA LEU A 237 -25.41 -47.33 12.01
C LEU A 237 -26.87 -46.90 12.22
N ARG A 238 -27.53 -46.39 11.18
CA ARG A 238 -28.91 -45.88 11.27
C ARG A 238 -29.95 -47.01 11.38
N THR A 239 -29.69 -48.15 10.76
CA THR A 239 -30.52 -49.36 10.96
C THR A 239 -30.51 -49.80 12.42
N ALA A 240 -29.36 -49.74 13.08
CA ALA A 240 -29.22 -50.16 14.48
C ALA A 240 -29.94 -49.24 15.48
N VAL A 241 -30.11 -47.95 15.17
CA VAL A 241 -30.73 -46.96 16.07
C VAL A 241 -32.20 -46.74 15.79
N GLU A 242 -32.54 -46.52 14.52
CA GLU A 242 -33.84 -45.96 14.09
C GLU A 242 -34.65 -46.98 13.26
N GLY A 243 -34.11 -48.18 13.04
CA GLY A 243 -34.73 -49.26 12.28
C GLY A 243 -34.36 -49.26 10.78
N PRO A 244 -34.72 -50.33 10.05
CA PRO A 244 -34.23 -50.60 8.70
C PRO A 244 -34.65 -49.53 7.68
N LEU A 245 -35.80 -48.90 7.88
CA LEU A 245 -36.28 -47.83 6.99
C LEU A 245 -35.39 -46.58 7.10
N ALA A 246 -34.96 -46.21 8.30
CA ALA A 246 -34.03 -45.12 8.54
C ALA A 246 -32.62 -45.44 8.02
N GLY A 247 -32.18 -46.70 8.17
CA GLY A 247 -30.96 -47.20 7.53
C GLY A 247 -30.93 -46.93 6.03
N VAL A 248 -31.96 -47.35 5.31
CA VAL A 248 -32.06 -47.17 3.85
C VAL A 248 -32.03 -45.69 3.46
N THR A 249 -32.81 -44.83 4.14
CA THR A 249 -32.92 -43.42 3.77
C THR A 249 -31.61 -42.67 3.98
N PHE A 250 -30.92 -42.87 5.12
CA PHE A 250 -29.66 -42.21 5.40
C PHE A 250 -28.48 -42.79 4.61
N GLY A 251 -28.47 -44.10 4.36
CA GLY A 251 -27.47 -44.74 3.48
C GLY A 251 -27.58 -44.24 2.03
N ALA A 252 -28.80 -44.09 1.52
CA ALA A 252 -29.06 -43.52 0.19
C ALA A 252 -28.71 -42.02 0.13
N LEU A 253 -28.97 -41.27 1.19
CA LEU A 253 -28.59 -39.86 1.30
C LEU A 253 -27.06 -39.69 1.29
N ALA A 254 -26.33 -40.53 2.02
CA ALA A 254 -24.86 -40.56 1.99
C ALA A 254 -24.32 -40.90 0.58
N ALA A 255 -24.95 -41.85 -0.12
CA ALA A 255 -24.60 -42.17 -1.51
C ALA A 255 -24.82 -40.96 -2.44
N ALA A 256 -25.96 -40.29 -2.30
CA ALA A 256 -26.30 -39.11 -3.08
C ALA A 256 -25.33 -37.95 -2.84
N ILE A 257 -24.90 -37.74 -1.59
CA ILE A 257 -23.90 -36.75 -1.18
C ILE A 257 -22.53 -37.07 -1.81
N ALA A 258 -22.08 -38.32 -1.73
CA ALA A 258 -20.82 -38.75 -2.34
C ALA A 258 -20.84 -38.54 -3.87
N MET A 259 -21.93 -38.93 -4.53
CA MET A 259 -22.12 -38.70 -5.97
C MET A 259 -22.19 -37.20 -6.32
N ALA A 260 -22.90 -36.40 -5.54
CA ALA A 260 -22.98 -34.96 -5.75
C ALA A 260 -21.61 -34.29 -5.58
N SER A 261 -20.81 -34.72 -4.60
CA SER A 261 -19.42 -34.27 -4.39
C SER A 261 -18.55 -34.59 -5.61
N PHE A 262 -18.65 -35.81 -6.13
CA PHE A 262 -17.94 -36.24 -7.33
C PHE A 262 -18.38 -35.49 -8.59
N ILE A 263 -19.68 -35.32 -8.83
CA ILE A 263 -20.21 -34.55 -9.97
C ILE A 263 -19.76 -33.09 -9.88
N ASN A 264 -19.82 -32.52 -8.68
CA ASN A 264 -19.41 -31.14 -8.44
C ASN A 264 -17.90 -30.96 -8.67
N SER A 265 -17.05 -31.87 -8.21
CA SER A 265 -15.61 -31.82 -8.47
C SER A 265 -15.30 -31.99 -9.96
N TRP A 266 -15.96 -32.94 -10.63
CA TRP A 266 -15.81 -33.20 -12.06
C TRP A 266 -16.20 -32.00 -12.92
N TYR A 267 -17.35 -31.37 -12.64
CA TYR A 267 -17.84 -30.22 -13.42
C TYR A 267 -16.95 -28.98 -13.24
N HIS A 268 -16.31 -28.83 -12.07
CA HIS A 268 -15.52 -27.65 -11.73
C HIS A 268 -14.02 -27.79 -12.02
N ALA A 269 -13.55 -29.00 -12.33
CA ALA A 269 -12.15 -29.27 -12.64
C ALA A 269 -11.77 -28.73 -14.02
N ASP A 270 -10.83 -27.78 -14.05
CA ASP A 270 -10.20 -27.30 -15.28
C ASP A 270 -8.75 -26.91 -14.98
N ALA A 271 -7.81 -27.81 -15.34
CA ALA A 271 -6.39 -27.65 -15.04
C ALA A 271 -5.79 -26.35 -15.61
N VAL A 272 -6.33 -25.88 -16.74
CA VAL A 272 -5.88 -24.64 -17.39
C VAL A 272 -6.31 -23.42 -16.57
N ALA A 273 -7.56 -23.43 -16.09
CA ALA A 273 -8.07 -22.39 -15.20
C ALA A 273 -7.31 -22.37 -13.86
N ASP A 274 -6.95 -23.54 -13.34
CA ASP A 274 -6.19 -23.66 -12.08
C ASP A 274 -4.77 -23.07 -12.20
N VAL A 275 -4.10 -23.26 -13.34
CA VAL A 275 -2.79 -22.64 -13.62
C VAL A 275 -2.91 -21.12 -13.69
N ILE A 276 -3.90 -20.59 -14.43
CA ILE A 276 -4.15 -19.15 -14.52
C ILE A 276 -4.50 -18.56 -13.14
N GLU A 277 -5.35 -19.23 -12.37
CA GLU A 277 -5.74 -18.79 -11.02
C GLU A 277 -4.55 -18.84 -10.04
N SER A 278 -3.66 -19.82 -10.18
CA SER A 278 -2.42 -19.87 -9.39
C SER A 278 -1.49 -18.70 -9.71
N ALA A 279 -1.35 -18.34 -10.99
CA ALA A 279 -0.57 -17.18 -11.42
C ALA A 279 -1.21 -15.87 -10.94
N TYR A 280 -2.53 -15.76 -11.01
CA TYR A 280 -3.28 -14.62 -10.48
C TYR A 280 -3.07 -14.44 -8.98
N ARG A 281 -3.19 -15.52 -8.19
CA ARG A 281 -2.96 -15.48 -6.74
C ARG A 281 -1.52 -15.08 -6.39
N LYS A 282 -0.53 -15.56 -7.15
CA LYS A 282 0.87 -15.14 -7.00
C LYS A 282 1.06 -13.66 -7.29
N HIS A 283 0.48 -13.15 -8.38
CA HIS A 283 0.47 -11.72 -8.72
C HIS A 283 -0.14 -10.87 -7.59
N VAL A 284 -1.35 -11.20 -7.14
CA VAL A 284 -2.04 -10.44 -6.07
C VAL A 284 -1.25 -10.50 -4.76
N GLY A 285 -0.67 -11.66 -4.42
CA GLY A 285 0.17 -11.81 -3.24
C GLY A 285 1.45 -10.96 -3.32
N ALA A 286 2.09 -10.92 -4.48
CA ALA A 286 3.29 -10.11 -4.72
C ALA A 286 3.00 -8.61 -4.67
N ASP A 287 1.92 -8.14 -5.31
CA ASP A 287 1.50 -6.72 -5.25
C ASP A 287 1.16 -6.30 -3.81
N ARG A 288 0.42 -7.14 -3.07
CA ARG A 288 0.12 -6.87 -1.65
C ARG A 288 1.40 -6.78 -0.81
N ARG A 289 2.39 -7.64 -1.08
CA ARG A 289 3.70 -7.60 -0.40
C ARG A 289 4.46 -6.32 -0.74
N HIS A 290 4.51 -5.92 -2.01
CA HIS A 290 5.13 -4.67 -2.44
C HIS A 290 4.49 -3.47 -1.72
N ARG A 291 3.16 -3.33 -1.76
CA ARG A 291 2.45 -2.23 -1.07
C ARG A 291 2.73 -2.18 0.43
N ARG A 292 2.80 -3.35 1.07
CA ARG A 292 3.11 -3.45 2.51
C ARG A 292 4.53 -2.95 2.81
N LEU A 293 5.52 -3.31 1.99
CA LEU A 293 6.92 -2.92 2.18
C LEU A 293 7.15 -1.44 1.82
N ALA A 294 6.55 -0.97 0.73
CA ALA A 294 6.56 0.45 0.36
C ALA A 294 5.93 1.33 1.46
N GLY A 295 4.93 0.82 2.16
CA GLY A 295 4.28 1.50 3.29
C GLY A 295 5.01 1.39 4.64
N SER A 296 6.28 0.95 4.68
CA SER A 296 6.99 0.70 5.93
C SER A 296 7.08 1.95 6.82
N ARG A 297 7.06 1.73 8.15
CA ARG A 297 7.11 2.81 9.13
C ARG A 297 8.46 3.53 9.14
N ALA A 298 9.56 2.79 8.89
CA ALA A 298 10.91 3.34 8.86
C ALA A 298 11.05 4.44 7.80
N ILE A 299 10.56 4.20 6.58
CA ILE A 299 10.57 5.19 5.49
C ILE A 299 9.78 6.45 5.90
N LYS A 300 8.55 6.25 6.40
CA LYS A 300 7.69 7.38 6.80
C LYS A 300 8.28 8.21 7.93
N GLN A 301 8.85 7.55 8.96
CA GLN A 301 9.43 8.22 10.11
C GLN A 301 10.68 9.01 9.72
N ALA A 302 11.58 8.43 8.94
CA ALA A 302 12.79 9.10 8.49
C ALA A 302 12.49 10.31 7.58
N GLU A 303 11.54 10.16 6.64
CA GLU A 303 11.08 11.26 5.79
C GLU A 303 10.39 12.36 6.61
N SER A 304 9.57 12.00 7.60
CA SER A 304 8.91 12.98 8.47
C SER A 304 9.90 13.75 9.34
N ALA A 305 10.92 13.09 9.90
CA ALA A 305 11.96 13.73 10.70
C ALA A 305 12.79 14.69 9.83
N THR A 306 13.16 14.28 8.62
CA THR A 306 13.87 15.13 7.66
C THR A 306 13.05 16.36 7.28
N ALA A 307 11.76 16.19 6.98
CA ALA A 307 10.87 17.29 6.62
C ALA A 307 10.66 18.27 7.78
N GLN A 308 10.48 17.78 9.02
CA GLN A 308 10.35 18.61 10.21
C GLN A 308 11.62 19.40 10.48
N GLY A 309 12.80 18.77 10.42
CA GLY A 309 14.09 19.46 10.58
C GLY A 309 14.27 20.58 9.55
N ARG A 310 13.98 20.31 8.28
CA ARG A 310 14.06 21.33 7.21
C ARG A 310 13.07 22.49 7.43
N SER A 311 11.85 22.19 7.86
CA SER A 311 10.83 23.21 8.13
C SER A 311 11.27 24.16 9.24
N ILE A 312 11.87 23.62 10.31
CA ILE A 312 12.34 24.44 11.44
C ILE A 312 13.50 25.34 11.01
N ILE A 313 14.47 24.80 10.27
CA ILE A 313 15.59 25.60 9.75
C ILE A 313 15.07 26.73 8.85
N ALA A 314 14.14 26.42 7.92
CA ALA A 314 13.56 27.41 7.04
C ALA A 314 12.78 28.50 7.80
N GLU A 315 12.02 28.12 8.83
CA GLU A 315 11.32 29.07 9.70
C GLU A 315 12.29 30.03 10.38
N HIS A 316 13.38 29.51 10.97
CA HIS A 316 14.39 30.33 11.64
C HIS A 316 15.16 31.23 10.67
N ASP A 317 15.49 30.76 9.47
CA ASP A 317 16.10 31.58 8.42
C ASP A 317 15.18 32.75 8.04
N HIS A 318 13.87 32.51 7.86
CA HIS A 318 12.91 33.58 7.63
C HIS A 318 12.81 34.58 8.80
N ARG A 319 12.88 34.10 10.05
CA ARG A 319 12.92 34.96 11.25
C ARG A 319 14.20 35.81 11.29
N GLY A 320 15.35 35.22 10.95
CA GLY A 320 16.64 35.93 10.87
C GLY A 320 16.62 37.05 9.85
N ARG A 321 16.14 36.77 8.63
CA ARG A 321 15.96 37.79 7.59
C ARG A 321 15.00 38.90 8.01
N ALA A 322 13.91 38.56 8.70
CA ALA A 322 12.97 39.55 9.22
C ALA A 322 13.60 40.43 10.33
N ALA A 323 14.41 39.84 11.22
CA ALA A 323 15.14 40.56 12.25
C ALA A 323 16.21 41.50 11.66
N SER A 324 16.99 41.02 10.69
CA SER A 324 17.95 41.81 9.91
C SER A 324 17.27 42.99 9.21
N ALA A 325 16.14 42.76 8.53
CA ALA A 325 15.35 43.82 7.92
C ALA A 325 14.83 44.85 8.95
N ARG A 326 14.47 44.42 10.16
CA ARG A 326 14.07 45.32 11.25
C ARG A 326 15.23 46.19 11.71
N ILE A 327 16.44 45.65 11.84
CA ILE A 327 17.64 46.43 12.18
C ILE A 327 17.96 47.43 11.06
N ALA A 328 17.85 47.00 9.80
CA ALA A 328 17.99 47.91 8.66
C ALA A 328 16.96 49.06 8.71
N ALA A 329 15.72 48.81 9.12
CA ALA A 329 14.72 49.85 9.33
C ALA A 329 15.07 50.80 10.50
N MET A 330 15.61 50.26 11.60
CA MET A 330 16.11 51.07 12.73
C MET A 330 17.26 51.99 12.31
N LYS A 331 18.19 51.49 11.49
CA LYS A 331 19.26 52.30 10.88
C LYS A 331 18.67 53.52 10.16
N TYR A 332 17.69 53.31 9.27
CA TYR A 332 17.07 54.42 8.56
C TYR A 332 16.35 55.40 9.49
N ARG A 333 15.70 54.91 10.55
CA ARG A 333 15.07 55.77 11.56
C ARG A 333 16.09 56.62 12.32
N ALA A 334 17.24 56.04 12.67
CA ALA A 334 18.33 56.76 13.33
C ALA A 334 18.92 57.85 12.42
N LEU A 335 19.15 57.53 11.13
CA LEU A 335 19.59 58.52 10.14
C LEU A 335 18.58 59.65 9.94
N LEU A 336 17.28 59.33 9.91
CA LEU A 336 16.21 60.32 9.81
C LEU A 336 16.10 61.25 11.03
N ALA A 337 16.59 60.85 12.21
CA ALA A 337 16.59 61.68 13.40
C ALA A 337 17.68 62.77 13.37
N SER A 338 18.65 62.69 12.45
CA SER A 338 19.74 63.68 12.30
C SER A 338 20.00 63.99 10.82
N PRO A 339 18.99 64.53 10.10
CA PRO A 339 19.09 64.75 8.66
C PRO A 339 20.13 65.80 8.27
N ASP A 340 20.41 66.76 9.15
CA ASP A 340 21.36 67.85 8.89
C ASP A 340 22.81 67.35 8.71
N VAL A 341 23.14 66.18 9.26
CA VAL A 341 24.51 65.63 9.24
C VAL A 341 24.69 64.62 8.11
N VAL A 342 23.69 63.75 7.87
CA VAL A 342 23.83 62.61 6.94
C VAL A 342 23.03 62.79 5.66
N GLY A 343 22.17 63.81 5.60
CA GLY A 343 21.20 64.00 4.51
C GLY A 343 20.02 63.02 4.58
N HIS A 344 19.07 63.19 3.67
CA HIS A 344 17.81 62.42 3.65
C HIS A 344 17.89 61.13 2.82
N GLY A 345 19.07 60.78 2.29
CA GLY A 345 19.25 59.60 1.45
C GLY A 345 20.55 59.61 0.67
N PRO A 346 20.85 58.51 -0.06
CA PRO A 346 22.04 58.43 -0.90
C PRO A 346 22.01 59.52 -1.97
N PRO A 347 23.19 60.03 -2.39
CA PRO A 347 23.24 61.02 -3.46
C PRO A 347 22.68 60.44 -4.75
N VAL A 348 22.01 61.29 -5.54
CA VAL A 348 21.54 60.92 -6.88
C VAL A 348 22.76 60.59 -7.72
N THR A 349 22.90 59.33 -8.13
CA THR A 349 23.94 58.93 -9.08
C THR A 349 23.60 59.58 -10.42
N ARG A 350 24.21 60.72 -10.75
CA ARG A 350 24.06 61.35 -12.07
C ARG A 350 24.80 60.50 -13.10
N PRO A 351 24.11 59.87 -14.06
CA PRO A 351 24.81 59.18 -15.15
C PRO A 351 25.55 60.24 -15.98
N GLY A 352 26.89 60.21 -15.99
CA GLY A 352 27.69 60.94 -16.98
C GLY A 352 28.69 61.99 -16.49
N LEU A 353 28.91 62.21 -15.19
CA LEU A 353 30.01 63.10 -14.76
C LEU A 353 31.35 62.33 -14.67
N LYS A 354 32.24 62.56 -15.64
CA LYS A 354 33.65 62.16 -15.56
C LYS A 354 34.30 62.82 -14.33
N PRO A 355 35.09 62.09 -13.52
CA PRO A 355 35.82 62.69 -12.41
C PRO A 355 36.76 63.78 -12.95
N ARG A 356 36.58 65.01 -12.47
CA ARG A 356 37.47 66.12 -12.82
C ARG A 356 38.82 65.85 -12.16
N ARG A 357 39.77 65.40 -12.97
CA ARG A 357 41.18 65.19 -12.62
C ARG A 357 41.71 66.46 -11.95
N GLY A 358 41.95 66.39 -10.64
CA GLY A 358 42.52 67.50 -9.86
C GLY A 358 43.87 67.90 -10.44
N LYS A 359 44.06 69.19 -10.68
CA LYS A 359 45.37 69.77 -10.99
C LYS A 359 46.14 69.88 -9.67
N PRO A 360 47.39 69.40 -9.58
CA PRO A 360 48.19 69.62 -8.39
C PRO A 360 48.55 71.12 -8.29
N SER A 361 48.30 71.70 -7.12
CA SER A 361 48.94 72.92 -6.62
C SER A 361 49.11 72.80 -5.12
#